data_AF-A0A2E0QSI0-F1
#
_entry.id   AF-A0A2E0QSI0-F1
#
_cell.length_a   1.000
_cell.length_b   1.000
_cell.length_c   1.000
_cell.angle_alpha   90.00
_cell.angle_beta   90.00
_cell.angle_gamma   90.00
#
_symmetry.space_group_name_H-M   'P 1'
#
loop_
_entity.id
_entity.type
_entity.pdbx_description
1 polymer ?
#
loop_
_entity_poly.entity_id
_entity_poly.type
_entity_poly.pdbx_seq_one_letter_code
_entity_poly.pdbx_strand_id
1 'polypeptide(L)' 'MARQSCYQPVISRSLIRALYFEGKHRGVPMTKLVDELLTDSLRDTSGWQKAKEIEEKMASCSRQDRPVG' A
#
# COMPACT_ATOMS: atom_id res chain seq x y z
N MET A 1 31.86 -0.50 0.32
CA MET A 1 30.67 -0.85 1.13
C MET A 1 29.47 -0.87 0.19
N ALA A 2 28.77 -1.99 0.08
CA ALA A 2 27.57 -2.09 -0.75
C ALA A 2 26.47 -1.18 -0.16
N ARG A 3 26.02 -0.18 -0.92
CA ARG A 3 24.79 0.55 -0.58
C ARG A 3 23.66 -0.45 -0.74
N GLN A 4 23.05 -0.88 0.36
CA GLN A 4 21.77 -1.58 0.29
C GLN A 4 20.79 -0.63 -0.41
N SER A 5 20.51 -0.91 -1.69
CA SER A 5 19.52 -0.22 -2.50
C SER A 5 18.14 -0.65 -2.03
N CYS A 6 17.77 -0.30 -0.80
CA CYS A 6 16.37 -0.31 -0.43
C CYS A 6 15.70 0.81 -1.22
N TYR A 7 14.80 0.46 -2.12
CA TYR A 7 13.99 1.45 -2.82
C TYR A 7 13.12 2.16 -1.79
N GLN A 8 13.47 3.41 -1.49
CA GLN A 8 12.65 4.29 -0.68
C GLN A 8 12.19 5.44 -1.58
N PRO A 9 10.89 5.52 -1.93
CA PRO A 9 10.40 6.65 -2.69
C PRO A 9 10.48 7.90 -1.82
N VAL A 10 11.32 8.85 -2.23
CA VAL A 10 11.38 10.17 -1.60
C VAL A 10 10.14 10.93 -2.08
N ILE A 11 9.11 11.00 -1.24
CA ILE A 11 7.94 11.83 -1.49
C ILE A 11 8.40 13.29 -1.48
N SER A 12 8.15 14.01 -2.59
CA SER A 12 8.61 15.40 -2.72
C SER A 12 7.90 16.33 -1.72
N ARG A 13 8.59 17.40 -1.28
CA ARG A 13 8.01 18.42 -0.39
C ARG A 13 6.73 19.03 -0.95
N SER A 14 6.67 19.23 -2.27
CA SER A 14 5.49 19.74 -2.96
C SER A 14 4.30 18.81 -2.82
N LEU A 15 4.52 17.50 -2.96
CA LEU A 15 3.47 16.49 -2.80
C LEU A 15 3.00 16.39 -1.34
N ILE A 16 3.91 16.47 -0.37
CA ILE A 16 3.55 16.55 1.07
C ILE A 16 2.64 17.75 1.33
N ARG A 17 2.98 18.91 0.76
CA ARG A 17 2.19 20.14 0.94
C ARG A 17 0.81 20.04 0.28
N ALA A 18 0.73 19.42 -0.90
CA ALA A 18 -0.55 19.14 -1.55
C ALA A 18 -1.42 18.21 -0.71
N LEU A 19 -0.87 17.09 -0.24
CA LEU A 19 -1.56 16.13 0.64
C LEU A 19 -2.07 16.79 1.93
N TYR A 20 -1.29 17.70 2.52
CA TYR A 20 -1.70 18.44 3.71
C TYR A 20 -2.92 19.30 3.46
N PHE A 21 -2.89 20.15 2.42
CA PHE A 21 -4.01 21.05 2.12
C PHE A 21 -5.25 20.27 1.67
N GLU A 22 -5.07 19.21 0.88
CA GLU A 22 -6.17 18.38 0.42
C GLU A 22 -6.82 17.60 1.56
N GLY A 23 -6.01 17.00 2.44
CA GLY A 23 -6.52 16.31 3.63
C GLY A 23 -7.29 17.26 4.55
N LYS A 24 -6.76 18.49 4.74
CA LYS A 24 -7.47 19.54 5.48
C LYS A 24 -8.78 19.94 4.81
N HIS A 25 -8.81 20.08 3.49
CA HIS A 25 -10.02 20.44 2.74
C HIS A 25 -11.11 19.36 2.85
N ARG A 26 -10.72 18.08 2.77
CA ARG A 26 -11.61 16.93 2.86
C ARG A 26 -11.97 16.53 4.31
N GLY A 27 -11.28 17.09 5.30
CA GLY A 27 -11.46 16.71 6.71
C GLY A 27 -10.95 15.31 7.04
N VAL A 28 -9.92 14.81 6.34
CA VAL A 28 -9.33 13.48 6.56
C VAL A 28 -7.83 13.56 6.86
N PRO A 29 -7.28 12.65 7.69
CA PRO A 29 -5.84 12.57 7.90
C PRO A 29 -5.07 12.29 6.60
N MET A 30 -3.88 12.86 6.45
CA MET A 30 -3.04 12.68 5.25
C MET A 30 -2.74 11.21 4.94
N THR A 31 -2.59 10.37 5.97
CA THR A 31 -2.34 8.93 5.79
C THR A 31 -3.52 8.22 5.13
N LYS A 32 -4.74 8.54 5.56
CA LYS A 32 -5.97 8.01 4.96
C LYS A 32 -6.13 8.51 3.52
N LEU A 33 -5.87 9.79 3.28
CA LEU A 33 -5.89 10.35 1.92
C LEU A 33 -4.90 9.63 1.00
N VAL A 34 -3.68 9.38 1.46
CA VAL A 34 -2.67 8.65 0.67
C VAL A 34 -3.13 7.23 0.37
N ASP A 35 -3.67 6.52 1.35
CA ASP A 35 -4.18 5.16 1.18
C ASP A 35 -5.32 5.10 0.15
N GLU A 36 -6.28 6.01 0.23
CA GLU A 36 -7.38 6.14 -0.74
C GLU A 36 -6.85 6.43 -2.14
N LEU A 37 -5.99 7.45 -2.30
CA LEU A 37 -5.43 7.85 -3.59
C LEU A 37 -4.60 6.73 -4.24
N LEU A 38 -3.80 6.01 -3.45
CA LEU A 38 -2.98 4.91 -3.93
C LEU A 38 -3.85 3.70 -4.29
N THR A 39 -4.84 3.36 -3.46
CA THR A 39 -5.78 2.27 -3.73
C THR A 39 -6.53 2.53 -5.02
N ASP A 40 -7.10 3.72 -5.20
CA ASP A 40 -7.82 4.08 -6.42
C ASP A 40 -6.93 4.06 -7.65
N SER A 41 -5.67 4.49 -7.52
CA SER A 41 -4.72 4.50 -8.64
C SER A 41 -4.20 3.11 -9.00
N LEU A 42 -4.11 2.19 -8.03
CA LEU A 42 -3.46 0.89 -8.21
C LEU A 42 -4.44 -0.26 -8.41
N ARG A 43 -5.70 -0.16 -7.97
CA ARG A 43 -6.66 -1.29 -7.92
C ARG A 43 -6.82 -2.08 -9.23
N ASP A 44 -6.71 -1.39 -10.37
CA ASP A 44 -6.91 -1.97 -11.70
C ASP A 44 -5.57 -2.33 -12.39
N THR A 45 -4.45 -2.20 -11.68
CA THR A 45 -3.12 -2.52 -12.20
C THR A 45 -2.77 -3.99 -12.01
N SER A 46 -1.90 -4.51 -12.87
CA SER A 46 -1.37 -5.88 -12.74
C SER A 46 -0.56 -6.08 -11.44
N GLY A 47 0.02 -5.02 -10.88
CA GLY A 47 0.69 -5.06 -9.59
C GLY A 47 -0.29 -5.38 -8.45
N TRP A 48 -1.47 -4.78 -8.46
CA TRP A 48 -2.52 -5.04 -7.48
C TRP A 48 -3.10 -6.45 -7.60
N GLN A 49 -3.32 -6.92 -8.82
CA GLN A 49 -3.76 -8.30 -9.07
C GLN A 49 -2.76 -9.32 -8.53
N LYS A 50 -1.46 -9.13 -8.81
CA LYS A 50 -0.40 -10.00 -8.27
C LYS A 50 -0.34 -9.99 -6.74
N ALA A 51 -0.51 -8.82 -6.12
CA ALA A 51 -0.54 -8.72 -4.66
C ALA A 51 -1.69 -9.55 -4.08
N LYS A 52 -2.91 -9.43 -4.63
CA LYS A 52 -4.06 -10.24 -4.22
C LYS A 52 -3.83 -11.74 -4.37
N GLU A 53 -3.31 -12.18 -5.51
CA GLU A 53 -3.01 -13.60 -5.73
C GLU A 53 -2.03 -14.17 -4.69
N ILE A 54 -1.03 -13.37 -4.30
CA ILE A 54 -0.05 -13.77 -3.28
C ILE A 54 -0.71 -13.84 -1.91
N GLU A 55 -1.53 -12.86 -1.54
CA GLU A 55 -2.29 -12.85 -0.29
C GLU A 55 -3.22 -14.07 -0.18
N GLU A 56 -3.95 -14.39 -1.24
CA GLU A 56 -4.84 -15.57 -1.31
C GLU A 56 -4.06 -16.89 -1.19
N LYS A 57 -2.90 -17.01 -1.85
CA LYS A 57 -1.99 -18.16 -1.71
C LYS A 57 -1.49 -18.30 -0.28
N MET A 58 -1.07 -17.21 0.35
CA MET A 58 -0.62 -17.22 1.75
C MET A 58 -1.77 -17.58 2.72
N ALA A 59 -2.98 -17.07 2.49
CA ALA A 59 -4.16 -17.34 3.30
C ALA A 59 -4.74 -18.75 3.15
N SER A 60 -4.45 -19.45 2.05
CA SER A 60 -4.82 -20.84 1.83
C SER A 60 -3.78 -21.82 2.39
N CYS A 61 -2.49 -21.45 2.39
CA CYS A 61 -1.42 -22.23 3.03
C CYS A 61 -1.56 -22.27 4.56
N SER A 62 -1.91 -21.15 5.20
CA SER A 62 -2.09 -21.06 6.65
C SER A 62 -3.33 -21.79 7.19
N ARG A 63 -4.30 -22.11 6.31
CA ARG A 63 -5.52 -22.87 6.67
C ARG A 63 -5.32 -24.38 6.69
N GLN A 64 -4.32 -24.90 6.00
CA GLN A 64 -4.07 -26.35 5.90
C GLN A 64 -3.27 -26.91 7.08
N ASP A 65 -2.77 -26.06 7.99
CA ASP A 65 -1.94 -26.41 9.15
C ASP A 65 -2.72 -26.59 10.46
N ARG A 66 -4.05 -26.69 10.42
CA ARG A 66 -4.85 -26.94 11.63
C ARG A 66 -4.88 -28.46 11.91
N PRO A 67 -4.32 -28.96 13.03
CA PRO A 67 -4.42 -30.37 13.37
C PRO A 67 -5.89 -30.70 13.62
N VAL A 68 -6.38 -31.73 12.92
CA VAL A 68 -7.68 -32.34 13.22
C VAL A 68 -7.48 -33.12 14.53
N GLY A 69 -7.95 -32.55 15.63
CA GLY A 69 -8.06 -33.21 16.93
C GLY A 69 -9.47 -33.75 17.14
#